data_AF-A0A1I1XWE9-F1
#
_entry.id   AF-A0A1I1XWE9-F1
#
_cell.length_a   1.000
_cell.length_b   1.000
_cell.length_c   1.000
_cell.angle_alpha   90.00
_cell.angle_beta   90.00
_cell.angle_gamma   90.00
#
_symmetry.space_group_name_H-M   'P 1'
#
loop_
_entity.id
_entity.type
_entity.pdbx_description
1 polymer ?
#
loop_
_entity_poly.entity_id
_entity_poly.type
_entity_poly.pdbx_seq_one_letter_code
_entity_poly.pdbx_strand_id
1 'polypeptide(L)' 'MTKRILIISLVISLLLFVFFIVTGDGVVLAPLLLGLLVSFTCAMLLLTEK' A
#
# COMPACT_ATOMS: atom_id res chain seq x y z
N MET A 1 -9.87 3.48 -14.61
CA MET A 1 -8.53 2.88 -14.42
C MET A 1 -8.06 2.95 -12.96
N THR A 2 -8.29 4.06 -12.25
CA THR A 2 -7.85 4.34 -10.87
C THR A 2 -8.21 3.27 -9.84
N LYS A 3 -9.43 2.71 -9.88
CA LYS A 3 -9.89 1.69 -8.90
C LYS A 3 -9.07 0.39 -8.92
N ARG A 4 -8.58 -0.03 -10.10
CA ARG A 4 -7.76 -1.26 -10.21
C ARG A 4 -6.36 -1.06 -9.63
N ILE A 5 -5.80 0.12 -9.82
CA ILE A 5 -4.47 0.49 -9.30
C ILE A 5 -4.51 0.51 -7.77
N LEU A 6 -5.58 1.05 -7.17
CA LEU A 6 -5.81 1.04 -5.73
C LEU A 6 -5.87 -0.38 -5.15
N ILE A 7 -6.58 -1.29 -5.82
CA ILE A 7 -6.67 -2.70 -5.41
C ILE A 7 -5.30 -3.39 -5.50
N ILE A 8 -4.56 -3.17 -6.59
CA ILE A 8 -3.22 -3.77 -6.77
C ILE A 8 -2.24 -3.25 -5.71
N SER A 9 -2.26 -1.95 -5.43
CA SER A 9 -1.44 -1.31 -4.38
C SER A 9 -1.78 -1.86 -2.99
N LEU A 10 -3.08 -2.07 -2.72
CA LEU A 10 -3.55 -2.64 -1.45
C LEU A 10 -3.07 -4.09 -1.28
N VAL A 11 -3.14 -4.90 -2.33
CA VAL A 11 -2.68 -6.30 -2.33
C VAL A 11 -1.17 -6.38 -2.11
N ILE A 12 -0.39 -5.51 -2.75
CA ILE A 12 1.07 -5.42 -2.56
C ILE A 12 1.41 -5.02 -1.12
N SER A 13 0.69 -4.04 -0.56
CA SER A 13 0.88 -3.60 0.82
C SER A 13 0.53 -4.71 1.83
N LEU A 14 -0.49 -5.52 1.53
CA LEU A 14 -0.90 -6.66 2.36
C LEU A 14 0.16 -7.78 2.33
N LEU A 15 0.72 -8.08 1.15
CA LEU A 15 1.81 -9.05 0.99
C LEU A 15 3.06 -8.64 1.76
N LEU A 16 3.45 -7.37 1.69
CA LEU A 16 4.58 -6.82 2.45
C LEU A 16 4.34 -6.92 3.96
N PHE A 17 3.09 -6.74 4.42
CA PHE A 17 2.73 -6.86 5.83
C PHE A 17 2.85 -8.29 6.35
N VAL A 18 2.34 -9.26 5.59
CA VAL A 18 2.50 -10.68 5.93
C VAL A 18 3.99 -11.06 5.94
N PHE A 19 4.77 -10.56 4.98
CA PHE A 19 6.20 -10.82 4.91
C PHE A 19 6.96 -10.24 6.11
N PHE A 20 6.57 -9.06 6.60
CA PHE A 20 7.12 -8.46 7.83
C PHE A 20 6.82 -9.31 9.06
N ILE A 21 5.57 -9.78 9.22
CA ILE A 21 5.19 -10.65 10.34
C ILE A 21 5.99 -11.96 10.34
N VAL A 22 6.25 -12.54 9.16
CA VAL A 22 6.95 -13.83 9.03
C VAL A 22 8.47 -13.69 9.17
N THR A 23 9.06 -12.64 8.58
CA THR A 23 10.53 -12.49 8.53
C THR A 23 11.08 -11.73 9.74
N GLY A 24 10.27 -10.88 10.39
CA GLY A 24 10.70 -10.05 11.52
C GLY A 24 11.73 -8.97 11.16
N ASP A 25 12.04 -8.81 9.87
CA ASP A 25 13.05 -7.90 9.37
C ASP A 25 12.51 -6.47 9.29
N GLY A 26 13.08 -5.55 10.07
CA GLY A 26 12.69 -4.14 10.06
C GLY A 26 12.88 -3.45 8.71
N VAL A 27 13.63 -4.06 7.79
CA VAL A 27 13.90 -3.54 6.44
C VAL A 27 12.62 -3.45 5.60
N VAL A 28 11.63 -4.33 5.81
CA VAL A 28 10.37 -4.29 5.04
C VAL A 28 9.36 -3.25 5.53
N LEU A 29 9.61 -2.58 6.67
CA LEU A 29 8.79 -1.44 7.12
C LEU A 29 8.83 -0.27 6.14
N ALA A 30 10.01 0.01 5.56
CA ALA A 30 10.18 1.10 4.61
C ALA A 30 9.35 0.93 3.32
N PRO A 31 9.42 -0.21 2.59
CA PRO A 31 8.58 -0.45 1.43
C PRO A 31 7.08 -0.58 1.79
N LEU A 32 6.76 -1.06 3.00
CA LEU A 32 5.38 -1.16 3.48
C LEU A 32 4.76 0.23 3.73
N LEU A 33 5.48 1.14 4.37
CA LEU A 33 5.06 2.53 4.57
C LEU A 33 4.92 3.26 3.22
N LEU A 34 5.80 3.02 2.26
CA LEU A 34 5.68 3.56 0.90
C LEU A 34 4.43 3.05 0.18
N GLY A 35 4.11 1.76 0.26
CA GLY A 35 2.89 1.19 -0.33
C GLY A 35 1.60 1.73 0.30
N LEU A 36 1.62 1.96 1.61
CA LEU A 36 0.53 2.59 2.35
C LEU A 36 0.35 4.06 1.96
N LEU A 37 1.44 4.82 1.87
CA LEU A 37 1.45 6.23 1.45
C LEU A 37 0.85 6.38 0.05
N VAL A 38 1.29 5.56 -0.90
CA VAL A 38 0.76 5.57 -2.28
C VAL A 38 -0.73 5.24 -2.30
N SER A 39 -1.17 4.25 -1.52
CA SER A 39 -2.60 3.90 -1.42
C SER A 39 -3.43 5.06 -0.84
N PHE A 40 -2.91 5.75 0.17
CA PHE A 40 -3.55 6.92 0.79
C PHE A 40 -3.64 8.10 -0.17
N THR A 41 -2.55 8.44 -0.85
CA THR A 41 -2.54 9.52 -1.85
C THR A 41 -3.52 9.22 -2.97
N CYS A 42 -3.57 7.97 -3.45
CA CYS A 42 -4.50 7.55 -4.50
C CYS A 42 -5.96 7.64 -4.04
N ALA A 43 -6.25 7.24 -2.79
CA ALA A 43 -7.58 7.37 -2.21
C ALA A 43 -8.00 8.85 -2.01
N MET A 44 -7.08 9.71 -1.56
CA MET A 44 -7.32 11.14 -1.37
C MET A 44 -7.61 11.84 -2.70
N LEU A 45 -6.88 11.48 -3.76
CA LEU A 45 -7.11 11.99 -5.11
C LEU A 45 -8.47 11.55 -5.67
N LEU A 46 -8.87 10.31 -5.40
CA LEU A 46 -10.18 9.78 -5.81
C LEU A 46 -11.34 10.43 -5.03
N LEU A 47 -11.12 10.80 -3.76
CA LEU A 47 -12.08 11.56 -2.94
C LEU A 47 -12.15 13.03 -3.34
N THR A 48 -11.04 13.64 -3.77
CA THR A 48 -11.02 15.06 -4.17
C THR A 48 -11.62 15.31 -5.55
N GLU A 49 -11.69 14.28 -6.41
CA GLU A 49 -12.38 14.35 -7.71
C GLU A 49 -13.91 14.18 -7.59
N LYS A 50 -14.48 14.09 -6.38
CA LYS A 50 -15.93 13.95 -6.13
C LYS A 50 -16.49 15.13 -5.34
#